data_AF-X1K5N8-F1
#
_entry.id   AF-X1K5N8-F1
#
_cell.length_a   1.000
_cell.length_b   1.000
_cell.length_c   1.000
_cell.angle_alpha   90.00
_cell.angle_beta   90.00
_cell.angle_gamma   90.00
#
_symmetry.space_group_name_H-M   'P 1'
#
loop_
_entity.id
_entity.type
_entity.pdbx_description
1 polymer ?
#
loop_
_entity_poly.entity_id
_entity_poly.type
_entity_poly.pdbx_seq_one_letter_code
_entity_poly.pdbx_strand_id
1 'polypeptide(L)' 'MSFPKISRTLTQEEEHIKVQFLTESLELILNRSKCVGCGTCARVCPKEAISRGPVGASRRFPTTEDIISELYDPYK' A
#
# COMPACT_ATOMS: atom_id res chain seq x y z
N MET A 1 8.01 -11.52 16.77
CA MET A 1 7.79 -12.08 15.40
C MET A 1 6.48 -11.52 14.90
N SER A 2 6.45 -10.22 14.59
CA SER A 2 5.24 -9.53 14.19
C SER A 2 4.77 -9.93 12.78
N PHE A 3 3.51 -10.38 12.70
CA PHE A 3 2.75 -10.64 11.47
C PHE A 3 1.38 -9.97 11.60
N PRO A 4 0.79 -9.49 10.48
CA PRO A 4 1.30 -9.53 9.11
C PRO A 4 2.51 -8.64 8.82
N LYS A 5 3.42 -9.12 7.97
CA LYS A 5 4.52 -8.32 7.44
C LYS A 5 4.03 -7.59 6.19
N ILE A 6 4.06 -6.27 6.23
CA ILE A 6 3.70 -5.43 5.09
C ILE A 6 4.99 -4.93 4.46
N SER A 7 5.18 -5.16 3.16
CA SER A 7 6.28 -4.63 2.39
C SER A 7 5.77 -3.89 1.15
N ARG A 8 6.49 -2.83 0.78
CA ARG A 8 6.21 -2.02 -0.41
C ARG A 8 7.48 -1.92 -1.23
N THR A 9 7.35 -2.18 -2.53
CA THR A 9 8.44 -2.09 -3.49
C THR A 9 7.97 -1.20 -4.64
N LEU A 10 8.70 -0.10 -4.86
CA LEU A 10 8.42 0.85 -5.95
C LEU A 10 9.52 0.70 -7.00
N THR A 11 9.13 0.32 -8.22
CA THR A 11 10.00 0.33 -9.40
C THR A 11 9.62 1.51 -10.29
N GLN A 12 10.39 1.75 -11.36
CA GLN A 12 10.11 2.85 -12.29
C GLN A 12 8.76 2.69 -13.01
N GLU A 13 8.24 1.47 -13.16
CA GLU A 13 7.02 1.17 -13.91
C GLU A 13 5.90 0.58 -13.05
N GLU A 14 6.23 -0.08 -11.93
CA GLU A 14 5.27 -0.83 -11.12
C GLU A 14 5.44 -0.55 -9.63
N GLU A 15 4.33 -0.68 -8.91
CA GLU A 15 4.28 -0.54 -7.46
C GLU A 15 3.67 -1.81 -6.87
N HIS A 16 4.45 -2.54 -6.08
CA HIS A 16 4.07 -3.79 -5.45
C HIS A 16 3.85 -3.57 -3.96
N ILE A 17 2.71 -4.02 -3.46
CA ILE A 17 2.36 -3.95 -2.04
C ILE A 17 1.99 -5.34 -1.60
N LYS A 18 2.86 -5.94 -0.78
CA LYS A 18 2.73 -7.32 -0.33
C LYS A 18 2.41 -7.34 1.15
N VAL A 19 1.39 -8.10 1.51
CA VAL A 19 1.00 -8.40 2.88
C VAL A 19 1.21 -9.88 3.08
N GLN A 20 2.20 -10.22 3.91
CA GLN A 20 2.56 -11.60 4.22
C GLN A 20 2.00 -11.97 5.58
N PHE A 21 1.11 -12.95 5.60
CA PHE A 21 0.59 -13.58 6.80
C PHE A 21 1.41 -14.84 7.12
N LEU A 22 0.97 -15.60 8.12
CA LEU A 22 1.62 -16.85 8.50
C LEU A 22 1.43 -17.96 7.44
N THR A 23 0.23 -18.05 6.85
CA THR A 23 -0.16 -19.15 5.96
C THR A 23 -0.31 -18.72 4.49
N GLU A 24 -0.45 -17.43 4.22
CA GLU A 24 -0.72 -16.91 2.88
C GLU A 24 -0.14 -15.50 2.69
N SER A 25 -0.10 -15.03 1.44
CA SER A 25 0.31 -13.66 1.12
C SER A 25 -0.60 -13.03 0.07
N LEU A 26 -0.96 -11.78 0.30
CA LEU A 26 -1.70 -10.95 -0.65
C LEU A 26 -0.73 -9.97 -1.31
N GLU A 27 -0.87 -9.76 -2.61
CA GLU A 27 -0.08 -8.80 -3.37
C GLU A 27 -1.00 -7.91 -4.21
N LEU A 28 -0.82 -6.59 -4.07
CA LEU A 28 -1.47 -5.59 -4.90
C LEU A 28 -0.41 -4.92 -5.79
N ILE A 29 -0.59 -5.04 -7.10
CA ILE A 29 0.32 -4.49 -8.10
C ILE A 29 -0.38 -3.34 -8.81
N LEU A 30 0.24 -2.16 -8.78
CA LEU A 30 -0.17 -0.99 -9.55
C LEU A 30 0.87 -0.75 -10.65
N ASN A 31 0.49 -1.05 -11.88
CA ASN A 31 1.30 -0.68 -13.03
C ASN A 31 1.12 0.81 -13.32
N ARG A 32 2.17 1.60 -13.03
CA ARG A 32 2.17 3.06 -13.14
C ARG A 32 2.24 3.53 -14.59
N SER A 33 2.90 2.78 -15.47
CA SER A 33 2.97 3.12 -16.90
C SER A 33 1.61 3.01 -17.59
N LYS A 34 0.74 2.10 -17.14
CA LYS A 34 -0.65 1.96 -17.61
C LYS A 34 -1.66 2.83 -16.87
N CYS A 35 -1.28 3.40 -15.72
CA CYS A 35 -2.21 4.18 -14.90
C CYS A 35 -2.47 5.56 -15.51
N VAL A 36 -3.66 5.74 -16.10
CA VAL A 36 -4.10 7.04 -16.64
C VAL A 36 -4.58 8.03 -15.56
N GLY A 37 -4.51 7.64 -14.28
CA GLY A 37 -4.88 8.50 -13.16
C GLY A 37 -6.38 8.84 -13.07
N CYS A 38 -7.30 8.03 -13.62
CA CYS A 38 -8.74 8.33 -13.63
C CYS A 38 -9.38 8.42 -12.23
N GLY A 39 -8.80 7.76 -11.23
CA GLY A 39 -9.26 7.78 -9.84
C GLY A 39 -10.44 6.86 -9.52
N THR A 40 -10.89 6.03 -10.47
CA THR A 40 -12.00 5.08 -10.23
C THR A 40 -11.68 4.12 -9.09
N CYS A 41 -10.45 3.59 -9.03
CA CYS A 41 -10.02 2.68 -7.95
C CYS A 41 -10.16 3.29 -6.55
N ALA A 42 -9.88 4.59 -6.40
CA ALA A 42 -10.06 5.31 -5.14
C ALA A 42 -11.55 5.46 -4.80
N ARG A 43 -12.39 5.78 -5.80
CA ARG A 43 -13.84 5.99 -5.60
C ARG A 43 -14.60 4.72 -5.25
N VAL A 44 -14.24 3.59 -5.85
CA VAL A 44 -14.95 2.32 -5.64
C VAL A 44 -14.46 1.56 -4.42
N CYS A 45 -13.31 1.93 -3.85
CA CYS A 45 -12.75 1.23 -2.69
C CYS A 45 -13.62 1.54 -1.45
N PRO A 46 -14.34 0.55 -0.88
CA PRO A 46 -15.24 0.78 0.25
C PRO A 46 -14.49 1.10 1.56
N LYS A 47 -13.18 0.85 1.58
CA LYS A 47 -12.29 1.11 2.71
C LYS A 47 -11.43 2.35 2.50
N GLU A 48 -11.63 3.07 1.40
CA GLU A 48 -10.89 4.30 1.08
C GLU A 48 -9.35 4.11 1.12
N ALA A 49 -8.87 2.88 0.90
CA ALA A 49 -7.47 2.49 1.07
C ALA A 49 -6.54 3.05 -0.02
N ILE A 50 -7.10 3.70 -1.03
CA ILE A 50 -6.40 4.23 -2.20
C ILE A 50 -6.72 5.72 -2.29
N SER A 51 -5.68 6.53 -2.42
CA SER A 51 -5.80 7.98 -2.63
C SER A 51 -5.25 8.36 -4.01
N ARG A 52 -5.75 9.47 -4.57
CA ARG A 52 -5.29 10.01 -5.85
C ARG A 52 -4.19 11.03 -5.58
N GLY A 53 -2.99 10.81 -6.11
CA GLY A 53 -1.90 11.80 -6.07
C GLY A 53 -1.81 12.61 -7.36
N PRO A 54 -0.77 13.47 -7.50
CA PRO A 54 -0.57 14.31 -8.68
C PRO A 54 -0.32 13.52 -9.97
N VAL A 55 0.15 12.27 -9.86
CA VAL A 55 0.24 11.29 -10.95
C VAL A 55 -0.11 9.91 -10.40
N GLY A 56 -1.30 9.39 -10.74
CA GLY A 56 -1.74 8.05 -10.35
C GLY A 56 -2.14 7.87 -8.88
N ALA A 57 -2.61 6.67 -8.56
CA ALA A 57 -3.09 6.26 -7.23
C ALA A 57 -1.94 6.28 -6.20
N SER A 58 -1.68 7.45 -5.64
CA SER A 58 -0.68 7.68 -4.60
C SER A 58 -1.42 7.60 -3.27
N ARG A 59 -1.30 6.45 -2.59
CA ARG A 59 -1.94 6.22 -1.30
C ARG A 59 -1.62 7.34 -0.29
N ARG A 60 -2.54 7.59 0.65
CA ARG A 60 -2.13 7.90 2.03
C ARG A 60 -1.41 6.67 2.58
N PHE A 61 -0.21 6.86 3.13
CA PHE A 61 0.45 5.84 3.95
C PHE A 61 -0.55 5.24 4.97
N PRO A 62 -0.41 3.96 5.36
CA PRO A 62 -1.11 3.45 6.54
C PRO A 62 -0.81 4.43 7.68
N THR A 63 -1.84 4.98 8.32
CA THR A 63 -1.61 5.76 9.54
C THR A 63 -1.11 4.82 10.62
N THR A 64 -0.50 5.40 11.65
CA THR A 64 0.19 4.69 12.73
C THR A 64 -0.63 3.60 13.43
N GLU A 65 -1.95 3.58 13.26
CA GLU A 65 -2.84 2.54 13.81
C GLU A 65 -2.82 1.21 13.00
N ASP A 66 -2.45 1.24 11.71
CA ASP A 66 -2.45 0.07 10.82
C ASP A 66 -1.06 -0.60 10.70
N ILE A 67 -0.06 -0.07 11.41
CA ILE A 67 1.29 -0.62 11.52
C ILE A 67 1.34 -1.42 12.82
N ILE A 68 1.62 -2.73 12.74
CA ILE A 68 1.98 -3.45 13.97
C ILE A 68 3.29 -2.87 14.49
N SER A 69 3.20 -2.38 15.72
CA SER A 69 4.13 -1.63 16.57
C SER A 69 5.60 -2.09 16.68
N GLU A 70 6.10 -3.06 15.92
CA GLU A 70 7.47 -3.57 16.08
C GLU A 70 8.50 -3.00 15.08
N LEU A 71 8.13 -2.05 14.20
CA LEU A 71 9.08 -1.39 13.29
C LEU A 71 8.92 0.13 13.16
N TYR A 72 8.18 0.77 14.08
CA TYR A 72 8.16 2.21 14.25
C TYR A 72 8.06 2.56 15.74
N ASP A 73 9.16 3.02 16.32
CA ASP A 73 9.23 3.60 17.66
C ASP A 73 9.85 5.00 17.54
N PRO A 74 9.15 6.11 17.86
CA PRO A 74 9.71 7.46 17.80
C PRO A 74 10.65 7.80 18.98
N TYR A 75 10.88 6.90 19.94
CA TYR A 75 11.82 7.09 21.06
C TYR A 75 12.79 5.91 21.29
N LYS A 76 13.01 5.08 20.27
CA LYS A 76 14.10 4.09 20.25
C LYS A 76 14.89 4.14 18.94
#